data_AF-A0A2G0E654-F1
#
_entry.id   AF-A0A2G0E654-F1
#
_cell.length_a   1.000
_cell.length_b   1.000
_cell.length_c   1.000
_cell.angle_alpha   90.00
_cell.angle_beta   90.00
_cell.angle_gamma   90.00
#
_symmetry.space_group_name_H-M   'P 1'
#
loop_
_entity.id
_entity.type
_entity.pdbx_description
1 polymer ?
#
loop_
_entity_poly.entity_id
_entity_poly.type
_entity_poly.pdbx_seq_one_letter_code
_entity_poly.pdbx_strand_id
1 'polypeptide(L)'
;AFATMLMSAMGEFFPLFKGGQNVPSILFASIFIWGLTLLVNNGIEGASVINTSVTICKLVPLFLFLIFVFIAFKVNIFTTDFWGNVSDNLVNGSGQQGTIWLQIKGCLMVMMWVFVGIEGASVLANRAKKRSEAQQASIIGLLC
;
A
#
# COMPACT_ATOMS: atom_id res chain seq x y z
N ALA A 1 -3.91 -10.49 4.20
CA ALA A 1 -4.06 -9.45 3.15
C ALA A 1 -2.84 -9.39 2.24
N PHE A 2 -1.64 -9.07 2.74
CA PHE A 2 -0.45 -8.95 1.87
C PHE A 2 -0.06 -10.26 1.16
N ALA A 3 -0.07 -11.38 1.88
CA ALA A 3 0.26 -12.68 1.27
C ALA A 3 -0.76 -13.11 0.21
N THR A 4 -2.06 -12.81 0.42
CA THR A 4 -3.12 -13.11 -0.58
C THR A 4 -3.01 -12.20 -1.80
N MET A 5 -2.58 -10.94 -1.65
CA MET A 5 -2.28 -10.05 -2.77
C MET A 5 -1.08 -10.54 -3.58
N LEU A 6 -0.02 -11.00 -2.90
CA LEU A 6 1.15 -11.59 -3.55
C LEU A 6 0.77 -12.85 -4.34
N MET A 7 -0.03 -13.74 -3.76
CA MET A 7 -0.53 -14.92 -4.46
C MET A 7 -1.44 -14.57 -5.64
N SER A 8 -2.25 -13.51 -5.52
CA SER A 8 -3.06 -13.02 -6.63
C SER A 8 -2.20 -12.53 -7.79
N ALA A 9 -1.13 -11.78 -7.51
CA ALA A 9 -0.19 -11.33 -8.54
C ALA A 9 0.57 -12.51 -9.18
N MET A 10 0.95 -13.52 -8.40
CA MET A 10 1.51 -14.76 -8.94
C MET A 10 0.48 -15.56 -9.76
N GLY A 11 -0.81 -15.42 -9.44
CA GLY A 11 -1.93 -16.03 -10.16
C GLY A 11 -2.13 -15.52 -11.59
N GLU A 12 -1.59 -14.34 -11.93
CA GLU A 12 -1.56 -13.83 -13.31
C GLU A 12 -0.58 -14.61 -14.19
N PHE A 13 0.50 -15.14 -13.60
CA PHE A 13 1.49 -15.96 -14.32
C PHE A 13 1.17 -17.46 -14.26
N PHE A 14 0.62 -17.92 -13.15
CA PHE A 14 0.29 -19.33 -12.92
C PHE A 14 -1.20 -19.50 -12.59
N PRO A 15 -2.00 -20.15 -13.47
CA PRO A 15 -3.44 -20.27 -13.28
C PRO A 15 -3.86 -21.04 -12.02
N LEU A 16 -2.93 -21.80 -11.42
CA LEU A 16 -3.13 -22.52 -10.16
C LEU A 16 -3.38 -21.58 -8.96
N PHE A 17 -2.89 -20.33 -9.00
CA PHE A 17 -3.02 -19.35 -7.91
C PHE A 17 -4.07 -18.27 -8.17
N LYS A 18 -4.87 -18.44 -9.22
CA LYS A 18 -5.80 -17.41 -9.74
C LYS A 18 -6.83 -16.98 -8.69
N GLY A 19 -6.86 -15.69 -8.35
CA GLY A 19 -7.74 -15.12 -7.33
C GLY A 19 -7.16 -15.08 -5.91
N GLY A 20 -5.98 -15.66 -5.66
CA GLY A 20 -5.21 -15.48 -4.42
C GLY A 20 -5.84 -16.04 -3.13
N GLN A 21 -7.11 -16.44 -3.15
CA GLN A 21 -7.90 -16.95 -2.02
C GLN A 21 -8.18 -18.46 -2.10
N ASN A 22 -7.61 -19.15 -3.09
CA ASN A 22 -7.80 -20.60 -3.22
C ASN A 22 -7.02 -21.35 -2.13
N VAL A 23 -7.47 -22.57 -1.82
CA VAL A 23 -6.78 -23.50 -0.90
C VAL A 23 -5.27 -23.63 -1.17
N PRO A 24 -4.79 -23.85 -2.42
CA PRO A 24 -3.35 -23.88 -2.70
C PRO A 24 -2.64 -22.53 -2.45
N SER A 25 -3.28 -21.40 -2.76
CA SER A 25 -2.75 -20.06 -2.49
C SER A 25 -2.57 -19.81 -0.99
N ILE A 26 -3.54 -20.24 -0.18
CA ILE A 26 -3.49 -20.07 1.29
C ILE A 26 -2.38 -20.94 1.89
N LEU A 27 -2.24 -22.20 1.46
CA LEU A 27 -1.19 -23.09 1.93
C LEU A 27 0.20 -22.54 1.61
N PHE A 28 0.43 -22.12 0.36
CA PHE A 28 1.71 -21.58 -0.05
C PHE A 28 2.02 -20.23 0.62
N ALA A 29 1.01 -19.35 0.77
CA ALA A 29 1.14 -18.12 1.54
C ALA A 29 1.53 -18.37 3.00
N SER A 30 0.95 -19.39 3.65
CA SER A 30 1.29 -19.76 5.03
C SER A 30 2.74 -20.23 5.12
N ILE A 31 3.17 -21.14 4.24
CA ILE A 31 4.56 -21.62 4.19
C ILE A 31 5.53 -20.46 3.97
N PHE A 32 5.20 -19.53 3.07
CA PHE A 32 6.02 -18.36 2.80
C PHE A 32 6.17 -17.45 4.02
N ILE A 33 5.09 -17.20 4.77
CA ILE A 33 5.12 -16.40 6.01
C ILE A 33 5.99 -17.07 7.07
N TRP A 34 5.86 -18.39 7.25
CA TRP A 34 6.71 -19.14 8.17
C TRP A 34 8.18 -19.10 7.74
N GLY A 35 8.47 -19.17 6.44
CA GLY A 35 9.81 -19.00 5.89
C GLY A 35 10.41 -17.63 6.21
N LEU A 36 9.64 -16.55 6.01
CA LEU A 36 10.07 -15.20 6.41
C LEU A 36 10.31 -15.09 7.92
N THR A 37 9.45 -15.72 8.73
CA THR A 37 9.58 -15.71 10.20
C THR A 37 10.86 -16.42 10.63
N LEU A 38 11.18 -17.57 10.04
CA LEU A 38 12.43 -18.28 10.30
C LEU A 38 13.65 -17.47 9.83
N LEU A 39 13.57 -16.81 8.67
CA LEU A 39 14.65 -15.96 8.15
C LEU A 39 14.93 -14.80 9.11
N VAL A 40 13.88 -14.16 9.64
CA VAL A 40 14.02 -13.09 10.63
C VAL A 40 14.59 -13.61 11.95
N ASN A 41 14.18 -14.79 12.41
CA ASN A 41 14.68 -15.39 13.65
C ASN A 41 16.14 -15.83 13.59
N ASN A 42 16.67 -16.20 12.42
CA ASN A 42 18.06 -16.66 12.27
C ASN A 42 19.12 -15.53 12.24
N GLY A 43 18.74 -14.32 12.63
CA GLY A 43 19.69 -13.23 12.84
C GLY A 43 20.10 -12.58 11.52
N ILE A 44 19.33 -11.59 11.09
CA ILE A 44 19.69 -10.79 9.93
C ILE A 44 20.64 -9.67 10.38
N GLU A 45 21.94 -9.96 10.41
CA GLU A 45 22.99 -8.92 10.43
C GLU A 45 22.86 -7.99 9.19
N GLY A 46 22.17 -8.45 8.14
CA GLY A 46 21.76 -7.69 6.96
C GLY A 46 20.33 -7.11 6.94
N ALA A 47 19.60 -7.01 8.07
CA ALA A 47 18.20 -6.53 8.09
C ALA A 47 18.06 -5.14 7.44
N SER A 48 19.08 -4.31 7.65
CA SER A 48 19.18 -2.98 7.06
C SER A 48 19.28 -3.02 5.53
N VAL A 49 20.06 -3.94 4.96
CA VAL A 49 20.24 -4.07 3.50
C VAL A 49 18.94 -4.51 2.82
N ILE A 50 18.24 -5.46 3.43
CA ILE A 50 16.94 -5.93 2.92
C ILE A 50 15.91 -4.80 2.97
N ASN A 51 15.83 -4.07 4.08
CA ASN A 51 14.89 -2.96 4.22
C ASN A 51 15.18 -1.82 3.23
N THR A 52 16.46 -1.49 3.01
CA THR A 52 16.86 -0.49 2.00
C THR A 52 16.49 -0.95 0.59
N SER A 53 16.73 -2.22 0.25
CA SER A 53 16.37 -2.77 -1.05
C SER A 53 14.86 -2.71 -1.29
N VAL A 54 14.05 -3.09 -0.30
CA VAL A 54 12.58 -2.97 -0.36
C VAL A 54 12.15 -1.51 -0.53
N THR A 55 12.84 -0.58 0.11
CA THR A 55 12.56 0.86 -0.01
C THR A 55 12.80 1.34 -1.45
N ILE A 56 13.92 0.94 -2.07
CA ILE A 56 14.21 1.25 -3.47
C ILE A 56 13.16 0.62 -4.40
N CYS A 57 12.80 -0.65 -4.16
CA CYS A 57 11.76 -1.34 -4.93
C CYS A 57 10.39 -0.66 -4.85
N LYS A 58 10.05 -0.01 -3.72
CA LYS A 58 8.80 0.77 -3.59
C LYS A 58 8.89 2.14 -4.26
N LEU A 59 10.07 2.75 -4.24
CA LEU A 59 10.30 4.09 -4.78
C LEU A 59 10.24 4.09 -6.31
N VAL A 60 10.74 3.04 -6.97
CA VAL A 60 10.72 2.93 -8.45
C VAL A 60 9.30 3.04 -9.05
N PRO A 61 8.29 2.25 -8.63
CA PRO A 61 6.92 2.39 -9.11
C PRO A 61 6.32 3.77 -8.86
N LEU A 62 6.62 4.39 -7.70
CA LEU A 62 6.12 5.71 -7.34
C LEU A 62 6.68 6.79 -8.28
N PHE A 63 7.98 6.74 -8.58
CA PHE A 63 8.59 7.65 -9.56
C PHE A 63 8.06 7.43 -10.98
N LEU A 64 7.91 6.17 -11.39
CA LEU A 64 7.32 5.86 -12.70
C LEU A 64 5.88 6.40 -12.81
N PHE A 65 5.08 6.23 -11.76
CA PHE A 65 3.72 6.77 -11.71
C PHE A 65 3.71 8.29 -11.89
N LEU A 66 4.61 9.03 -11.22
CA LEU A 66 4.72 10.48 -11.39
C LEU A 66 5.07 10.89 -12.82
N ILE A 67 5.99 10.17 -13.47
CA ILE A 67 6.37 10.43 -14.87
C ILE A 67 5.19 10.17 -15.81
N PHE A 68 4.49 9.05 -15.64
CA PHE A 68 3.33 8.72 -16.45
C PHE A 68 2.22 9.74 -16.28
N VAL A 69 1.92 10.15 -15.04
CA VAL A 69 0.95 11.22 -14.79
C VAL A 69 1.41 12.50 -15.49
N PHE A 70 2.65 12.94 -15.33
CA PHE A 70 3.13 14.17 -15.95
C PHE A 70 2.97 14.18 -17.49
N ILE A 71 3.27 13.06 -18.16
CA ILE A 71 3.16 12.94 -19.62
C ILE A 71 1.69 12.77 -20.07
N ALA A 72 0.89 12.01 -19.32
CA ALA A 72 -0.49 11.69 -19.66
C ALA A 72 -1.50 12.76 -19.18
N PHE A 73 -1.07 13.74 -18.37
CA PHE A 73 -1.95 14.74 -17.79
C PHE A 73 -2.46 15.72 -18.86
N LYS A 74 -3.68 15.47 -19.32
CA LYS A 74 -4.42 16.34 -20.24
C LYS A 74 -5.46 17.13 -19.47
N VAL A 75 -5.16 18.41 -19.21
CA VAL A 75 -6.03 19.33 -18.46
C VAL A 75 -7.46 19.37 -19.01
N ASN A 76 -7.63 19.33 -20.34
CA ASN A 76 -8.94 19.40 -20.97
C ASN A 76 -9.83 18.17 -20.65
N ILE A 77 -9.24 16.97 -20.62
CA ILE A 77 -9.93 15.73 -20.26
C ILE A 77 -10.20 15.72 -18.75
N PHE A 78 -9.22 16.11 -17.94
CA PHE A 78 -9.38 16.21 -16.49
C PHE A 78 -10.53 17.14 -16.08
N THR A 79 -10.64 18.31 -16.70
CA THR A 79 -11.69 19.29 -16.36
C THR A 79 -13.07 18.81 -16.82
N THR A 80 -13.15 18.19 -17.99
CA THR A 80 -14.38 17.63 -18.53
C THR A 80 -14.88 16.44 -17.71
N ASP A 81 -14.00 15.50 -17.35
CA ASP A 81 -14.34 14.35 -16.51
C ASP A 81 -14.67 14.77 -15.08
N PHE A 82 -13.99 15.78 -14.53
CA PHE A 82 -14.25 16.28 -13.18
C PHE A 82 -15.64 16.90 -13.10
N TRP A 83 -15.96 17.86 -13.98
CA TRP A 83 -17.27 18.50 -13.97
C TRP A 83 -18.39 17.59 -14.50
N GLY A 84 -18.07 16.70 -15.46
CA GLY A 84 -18.98 15.68 -15.97
C GLY A 84 -19.41 14.69 -14.91
N ASN A 85 -18.45 14.11 -14.16
CA ASN A 85 -18.78 13.22 -13.05
C ASN A 85 -19.52 13.95 -11.92
N VAL A 86 -19.16 15.20 -11.60
CA VAL A 86 -19.89 15.98 -10.57
C VAL A 86 -21.34 16.22 -11.01
N SER A 87 -21.57 16.61 -12.26
CA SER A 87 -22.93 16.82 -12.79
C SER A 87 -23.74 15.54 -12.83
N ASP A 88 -23.16 14.41 -13.29
CA ASP A 88 -23.87 13.13 -13.35
C ASP A 88 -24.16 12.53 -11.97
N ASN A 89 -23.25 12.68 -11.00
CA ASN A 89 -23.48 12.22 -9.63
C ASN A 89 -24.52 13.06 -8.88
N LEU A 90 -24.65 14.34 -9.20
CA LEU A 90 -25.67 15.23 -8.62
C LEU A 90 -27.06 15.04 -9.26
N VAL A 91 -27.14 14.71 -10.54
CA VAL A 91 -28.39 14.62 -11.30
C VAL A 91 -28.96 13.20 -11.33
N ASN A 92 -28.13 12.18 -11.52
CA ASN A 92 -28.59 10.83 -11.82
C ASN A 92 -28.45 9.82 -10.68
N GLY A 93 -27.78 10.12 -9.56
CA GLY A 93 -27.70 9.25 -8.38
C GLY A 93 -27.33 7.77 -8.62
N SER A 94 -26.80 7.41 -9.79
CA SER A 94 -26.80 6.04 -10.31
C SER A 94 -25.50 5.63 -11.01
N GLY A 95 -24.39 6.28 -10.68
CA GLY A 95 -23.05 5.91 -11.15
C GLY A 95 -22.21 5.23 -10.07
N GLN A 96 -22.62 4.07 -9.55
CA GLN A 96 -21.79 3.17 -8.72
C GLN A 96 -21.18 3.70 -7.40
N GLN A 97 -21.43 4.93 -6.99
CA GLN A 97 -20.95 5.46 -5.73
C GLN A 97 -22.03 5.31 -4.67
N GLY A 98 -21.84 4.37 -3.74
CA GLY A 98 -22.76 4.14 -2.62
C GLY A 98 -23.04 5.42 -1.82
N THR A 99 -24.04 5.38 -0.93
CA THR A 99 -24.45 6.49 -0.06
C THR A 99 -23.26 7.26 0.51
N ILE A 100 -23.36 8.58 0.68
CA ILE A 100 -22.30 9.43 1.27
C ILE A 100 -21.68 8.79 2.52
N TRP A 101 -22.52 8.14 3.35
CA TRP A 101 -22.10 7.37 4.51
C TRP A 101 -21.12 6.23 4.20
N LEU A 102 -21.35 5.46 3.12
CA LEU A 102 -20.46 4.40 2.66
C LEU A 102 -19.13 4.96 2.16
N GLN A 103 -19.15 6.11 1.48
CA GLN A 103 -17.93 6.76 0.99
C GLN A 103 -17.07 7.28 2.14
N ILE A 104 -17.69 7.93 3.14
CA ILE A 104 -17.02 8.35 4.37
C ILE A 104 -16.39 7.13 5.05
N LYS A 105 -17.15 6.04 5.21
CA LYS A 105 -16.64 4.80 5.81
C LYS A 105 -15.48 4.20 5.00
N GLY A 106 -15.56 4.24 3.67
CA GLY A 106 -14.51 3.79 2.76
C GLY A 106 -13.22 4.59 2.92
N CYS A 107 -13.31 5.92 2.90
CA CYS A 107 -12.17 6.81 3.13
C CYS A 107 -11.53 6.57 4.50
N LEU A 108 -12.35 6.44 5.55
CA LEU A 108 -11.85 6.13 6.90
C LEU A 108 -11.16 4.76 6.95
N MET A 109 -11.71 3.72 6.33
CA MET A 109 -11.08 2.40 6.27
C MET A 109 -9.71 2.46 5.57
N VAL A 110 -9.60 3.17 4.45
CA VAL A 110 -8.32 3.34 3.74
C VAL A 110 -7.32 4.12 4.60
N MET A 111 -7.76 5.21 5.26
CA MET A 111 -6.89 5.97 6.16
C MET A 111 -6.39 5.12 7.34
N MET A 112 -7.22 4.24 7.90
CA MET A 112 -6.78 3.32 8.96
C MET A 112 -5.60 2.45 8.51
N TRP A 113 -5.63 1.93 7.27
CA TRP A 113 -4.51 1.14 6.73
C TRP A 113 -3.21 1.92 6.58
N VAL A 114 -3.29 3.23 6.28
CA VAL A 114 -2.11 4.11 6.20
C VAL A 114 -1.49 4.29 7.59
N PHE A 115 -2.30 4.43 8.64
CA PHE A 115 -1.81 4.65 10.00
C PHE A 115 -1.20 3.41 10.68
N VAL A 116 -1.53 2.19 10.25
CA VAL A 116 -0.91 0.95 10.80
C VAL A 116 0.63 1.00 10.75
N GLY A 117 1.21 1.70 9.77
CA GLY A 117 2.67 1.87 9.67
C GLY A 117 3.30 2.66 10.83
N ILE A 118 2.56 3.59 11.46
CA ILE A 118 3.10 4.46 12.52
C ILE A 118 3.37 3.68 13.81
N GLU A 119 2.55 2.67 14.11
CA GLU A 119 2.72 1.81 15.28
C GLU A 119 4.02 1.02 15.18
N GLY A 120 4.31 0.45 13.99
CA GLY A 120 5.55 -0.26 13.72
C GLY A 120 6.79 0.63 13.83
N ALA A 121 6.71 1.87 13.36
CA ALA A 121 7.79 2.85 13.48
C ALA A 121 8.06 3.23 14.94
N SER A 122 7.02 3.36 15.78
CA SER A 122 7.17 3.69 17.20
C SER A 122 7.92 2.63 18.02
N VAL A 123 7.73 1.34 17.68
CA VAL A 123 8.45 0.23 18.31
C VAL A 123 9.94 0.25 17.93
N LEU A 124 10.27 0.60 16.68
CA LEU A 124 11.65 0.74 16.22
C LEU A 124 12.33 1.99 16.80
N ALA A 125 11.58 3.09 16.97
CA ALA A 125 12.06 4.30 17.63
C ALA A 125 12.51 4.04 19.08
N ASN A 126 11.96 3.01 19.74
CA ASN A 126 12.44 2.59 21.06
C ASN A 126 13.86 2.01 21.09
N ARG A 127 14.34 1.51 19.95
CA ARG A 127 15.69 0.93 19.78
C ARG A 127 16.69 1.90 19.15
N ALA A 128 16.29 3.15 18.89
CA ALA A 128 17.14 4.15 18.26
C ALA A 128 18.29 4.62 19.17
N LYS A 129 19.47 4.86 18.58
CA LYS A 129 20.68 5.33 19.28
C LYS A 129 20.47 6.69 19.97
N LYS A 130 19.62 7.56 19.40
CA LYS A 130 19.16 8.81 20.02
C LYS A 130 17.66 8.95 19.84
N ARG A 131 16.94 9.18 20.94
CA ARG A 131 15.48 9.38 20.93
C ARG A 131 15.05 10.65 20.21
N SER A 132 15.85 11.72 20.33
CA SER A 132 15.57 13.02 19.67
C SER A 132 15.59 12.92 18.14
N GLU A 133 16.54 12.19 17.55
CA GLU A 133 16.62 11.99 16.09
C GLU A 133 15.44 11.15 15.58
N ALA A 134 15.03 10.11 16.31
CA ALA A 134 13.88 9.28 15.95
C ALA A 134 12.54 10.04 16.04
N GLN A 135 12.39 10.93 17.02
CA GLN A 135 11.21 11.79 17.16
C GLN A 135 11.14 12.84 16.04
N GLN A 136 12.26 13.51 15.73
CA GLN A 136 12.31 14.48 14.63
C GLN A 136 12.01 13.82 13.28
N ALA A 137 12.60 12.66 13.00
CA ALA A 137 12.33 11.92 11.77
C ALA A 137 10.85 11.53 11.64
N SER A 138 10.21 11.11 12.75
CA SER A 138 8.78 10.77 12.76
C SER A 138 7.88 11.98 12.49
N ILE A 139 8.20 13.14 13.05
CA ILE A 139 7.42 14.37 12.84
C ILE A 139 7.55 14.87 11.40
N ILE A 140 8.78 14.87 10.87
CA ILE A 140 9.05 15.25 9.47
C ILE A 140 8.33 14.29 8.53
N GLY A 141 8.38 12.98 8.79
CA GLY A 141 7.70 11.98 7.98
C GLY A 141 6.17 11.98 8.06
N LEU A 142 5.57 12.65 9.06
CA LEU A 142 4.12 12.85 9.13
C LEU A 142 3.66 14.15 8.45
N LEU A 143 4.52 15.17 8.46
CA LEU A 143 4.24 16.48 7.86
C LEU A 143 4.48 16.52 6.35
N CYS A 144 5.45 15.73 5.86
CA CYS A 144 5.72 15.54 4.43
C CYS A 144 4.87 14.41 3.84
#